data_AF-A0A7K0RG80-F1
#
_entry.id   AF-A0A7K0RG80-F1
#
_cell.length_a   1.000
_cell.length_b   1.000
_cell.length_c   1.000
_cell.angle_alpha   90.00
_cell.angle_beta   90.00
_cell.angle_gamma   90.00
#
_symmetry.space_group_name_H-M   'P 1'
#
loop_
_entity.id
_entity.type
_entity.pdbx_description
1 polymer ?
#
loop_
_entity_poly.entity_id
_entity_poly.type
_entity_poly.pdbx_seq_one_letter_code
_entity_poly.pdbx_strand_id
1 'polypeptide(L)'
;MAHHFICPQCGNRSTSVDTSNGFRSEPKGCKECGFGFIFELLDDYFPAPDAAFFVCDKDARVIACGRGAFELTGLDDERVIGRGVDAVLGLRFEKGDEPVATVLEWGVRSLEQPVEVHAEGDLPAKAVADIFPAYDDDGGLLLILTPAK
;
A
#
# COMPACT_ATOMS: atom_id res chain seq x y z
N MET A 1 15.67 6.40 17.63
CA MET A 1 14.36 5.72 17.86
C MET A 1 14.30 4.57 16.88
N ALA A 2 13.62 3.47 17.20
CA ALA A 2 13.47 2.37 16.23
C ALA A 2 12.37 2.75 15.24
N HIS A 3 12.68 2.66 13.96
CA HIS A 3 11.74 2.84 12.86
C HIS A 3 10.97 1.52 12.64
N HIS A 4 9.68 1.62 12.35
CA HIS A 4 8.83 0.48 12.00
C HIS A 4 8.79 0.33 10.49
N PHE A 5 8.91 -0.89 10.00
CA PHE A 5 8.83 -1.17 8.58
C PHE A 5 7.86 -2.31 8.29
N ILE A 6 7.16 -2.19 7.16
CA ILE A 6 6.34 -3.26 6.59
C ILE A 6 6.79 -3.57 5.18
N CYS A 7 6.92 -4.86 4.86
CA CYS A 7 7.12 -5.29 3.50
C CYS A 7 5.79 -5.20 2.74
N PRO A 8 5.69 -4.40 1.66
CA PRO A 8 4.44 -4.29 0.91
C PRO A 8 4.11 -5.58 0.13
N GLN A 9 5.07 -6.47 -0.10
CA GLN A 9 4.83 -7.74 -0.79
C GLN A 9 4.24 -8.82 0.11
N CYS A 10 4.84 -9.07 1.28
CA CYS A 10 4.43 -10.19 2.14
C CYS A 10 3.81 -9.75 3.48
N GLY A 11 3.75 -8.46 3.76
CA GLY A 11 3.27 -7.92 5.03
C GLY A 11 4.19 -8.23 6.22
N ASN A 12 5.42 -8.72 5.99
CA ASN A 12 6.37 -8.96 7.07
C ASN A 12 6.76 -7.64 7.72
N ARG A 13 6.75 -7.63 9.06
CA ARG A 13 7.06 -6.47 9.86
C ARG A 13 8.48 -6.57 10.39
N SER A 14 9.15 -5.44 10.47
CA SER A 14 10.49 -5.38 11.05
C SER A 14 10.72 -4.05 11.71
N THR A 15 11.67 -4.02 12.65
CA THR A 15 12.13 -2.78 13.28
C THR A 15 13.59 -2.58 12.99
N SER A 16 14.01 -1.33 12.81
CA SER A 16 15.41 -1.01 12.58
C SER A 16 15.78 0.35 13.14
N VAL A 17 17.06 0.52 13.49
CA VAL A 17 17.57 1.80 13.99
C VAL A 17 18.00 2.72 12.84
N ASP A 18 18.32 2.14 11.69
CA ASP A 18 18.69 2.84 10.46
C ASP A 18 17.57 2.72 9.42
N THR A 19 17.39 3.72 8.57
CA THR A 19 16.45 3.67 7.42
C THR A 19 17.11 3.11 6.15
N SER A 20 18.44 3.19 6.07
CA SER A 20 19.24 2.82 4.90
C SER A 20 19.90 1.44 5.03
N ASN A 21 20.20 0.78 3.90
CA ASN A 21 20.89 -0.52 3.90
C ASN A 21 22.39 -0.37 4.24
N GLY A 22 22.70 -0.15 5.52
CA GLY A 22 24.05 0.17 5.99
C GLY A 22 24.47 1.57 5.53
N PHE A 23 25.66 1.70 4.92
CA PHE A 23 26.21 2.98 4.44
C PHE A 23 25.70 3.42 3.06
N ARG A 24 24.77 2.67 2.43
CA ARG A 24 24.22 3.00 1.12
C ARG A 24 22.87 3.66 1.27
N SER A 25 22.59 4.67 0.44
CA SER A 25 21.28 5.33 0.36
C SER A 25 20.18 4.48 -0.29
N GLU A 26 20.44 3.20 -0.58
CA GLU A 26 19.45 2.28 -1.14
C GLU A 26 18.40 1.88 -0.08
N PRO A 27 17.11 1.79 -0.46
CA PRO A 27 16.06 1.29 0.42
C PRO A 27 16.37 -0.13 0.92
N LYS A 28 15.91 -0.44 2.13
CA LYS A 28 16.05 -1.80 2.68
C LYS A 28 15.12 -2.77 1.98
N GLY A 29 15.67 -3.85 1.42
CA GLY A 29 14.87 -4.97 0.94
C GLY A 29 14.30 -5.82 2.07
N CYS A 30 13.20 -6.54 1.78
CA CYS A 30 12.62 -7.51 2.69
C CYS A 30 13.49 -8.77 2.79
N LYS A 31 13.93 -9.13 4.00
CA LYS A 31 14.73 -10.35 4.24
C LYS A 31 13.94 -11.66 4.14
N GLU A 32 12.62 -11.61 4.26
CA GLU A 32 11.76 -12.80 4.24
C GLU A 32 11.38 -13.24 2.83
N CYS A 33 10.97 -12.30 1.96
CA CYS A 33 10.53 -12.63 0.59
C CYS A 33 11.45 -12.09 -0.51
N GLY A 34 12.49 -11.32 -0.17
CA GLY A 34 13.41 -10.74 -1.14
C GLY A 34 12.88 -9.53 -1.91
N PHE A 35 11.73 -8.99 -1.55
CA PHE A 35 11.18 -7.79 -2.19
C PHE A 35 12.12 -6.58 -2.05
N GLY A 36 12.20 -5.75 -3.09
CA GLY A 36 13.29 -4.78 -3.28
C GLY A 36 13.35 -3.64 -2.27
N PHE A 37 12.24 -3.32 -1.59
CA PHE A 37 12.17 -2.25 -0.60
C PHE A 37 11.14 -2.57 0.50
N ILE A 38 11.14 -1.81 1.60
CA ILE A 38 10.16 -1.90 2.68
C ILE A 38 9.66 -0.51 3.01
N PHE A 39 8.39 -0.39 3.37
CA PHE A 39 7.75 0.88 3.70
C PHE A 39 8.03 1.24 5.15
N GLU A 40 8.48 2.47 5.41
CA GLU A 40 8.59 3.02 6.77
C GLU A 40 7.21 3.44 7.28
N LEU A 41 6.90 3.10 8.52
CA LEU A 41 5.68 3.48 9.22
C LEU A 41 6.04 4.23 10.51
N LEU A 42 5.21 5.22 10.87
CA LEU A 42 5.35 5.96 12.13
C LEU A 42 5.03 5.11 13.36
N ASP A 43 4.12 4.13 13.20
CA ASP A 43 3.69 3.22 14.25
C ASP A 43 3.67 1.79 13.74
N ASP A 44 3.75 0.82 14.64
CA ASP A 44 3.58 -0.60 14.29
C ASP A 44 2.15 -0.84 13.76
N TYR A 45 2.05 -1.50 12.60
CA TYR A 45 0.79 -1.78 11.92
C TYR A 45 0.65 -3.28 11.69
N PHE A 46 -0.52 -3.82 12.04
CA PHE A 46 -0.82 -5.25 11.95
C PHE A 46 -1.90 -5.47 10.87
N PRO A 47 -1.50 -5.81 9.63
CA PRO A 47 -2.47 -6.08 8.57
C PRO A 47 -3.29 -7.34 8.89
N ALA A 48 -4.55 -7.36 8.46
CA ALA A 48 -5.35 -8.57 8.47
C ALA A 48 -4.69 -9.68 7.61
N PRO A 49 -4.93 -10.97 7.91
CA PRO A 49 -4.35 -12.08 7.15
C PRO A 49 -4.72 -12.08 5.66
N ASP A 50 -5.93 -11.61 5.33
CA ASP A 50 -6.51 -11.49 4.00
C ASP A 50 -6.40 -10.08 3.42
N ALA A 51 -5.62 -9.19 4.05
CA ALA A 51 -5.39 -7.85 3.54
C ALA A 51 -4.58 -7.89 2.23
N ALA A 52 -5.06 -7.14 1.25
CA ALA A 52 -4.45 -6.91 -0.05
C ALA A 52 -3.55 -5.67 -0.04
N PHE A 53 -2.37 -5.77 -0.65
CA PHE A 53 -1.39 -4.69 -0.65
C PHE A 53 -1.15 -4.13 -2.05
N PHE A 54 -1.13 -2.80 -2.16
CA PHE A 54 -0.83 -2.08 -3.39
C PHE A 54 0.15 -0.95 -3.09
N VAL A 55 1.26 -0.91 -3.82
CA VAL A 55 2.20 0.21 -3.74
C VAL A 55 1.95 1.14 -4.91
N CYS A 56 1.86 2.44 -4.64
CA CYS A 56 1.70 3.46 -5.65
C CYS A 56 2.83 4.49 -5.60
N ASP A 57 3.20 5.04 -6.76
CA ASP A 57 4.09 6.19 -6.86
C ASP A 57 3.39 7.50 -6.45
N LYS A 58 4.13 8.61 -6.49
CA LYS A 58 3.63 9.97 -6.18
C LYS A 58 2.49 10.46 -7.07
N ASP A 59 2.31 9.86 -8.25
CA ASP A 59 1.23 10.16 -9.19
C ASP A 59 0.04 9.19 -9.03
N ALA A 60 0.00 8.45 -7.90
CA ALA A 60 -0.99 7.43 -7.58
C ALA A 60 -1.03 6.25 -8.57
N ARG A 61 0.08 5.94 -9.24
CA ARG A 61 0.17 4.80 -10.17
C ARG A 61 0.72 3.58 -9.47
N VAL A 62 0.10 2.43 -9.71
CA VAL A 62 0.52 1.16 -9.10
C VAL A 62 1.92 0.79 -9.60
N ILE A 63 2.82 0.44 -8.68
CA ILE A 63 4.19 -0.01 -8.98
C ILE A 63 4.47 -1.44 -8.50
N ALA A 64 3.64 -1.96 -7.59
CA ALA A 64 3.68 -3.35 -7.14
C ALA A 64 2.35 -3.76 -6.50
N CYS A 65 1.95 -5.01 -6.70
CA CYS A 65 0.88 -5.68 -5.96
C CYS A 65 1.46 -6.76 -5.04
N GLY A 66 1.17 -6.63 -3.75
CA GLY A 66 1.58 -7.60 -2.75
C GLY A 66 0.57 -8.72 -2.55
N ARG A 67 0.74 -9.43 -1.43
CA ARG A 67 -0.17 -10.49 -0.99
C ARG A 67 -1.61 -9.99 -0.99
N GLY A 68 -2.55 -10.87 -1.28
CA GLY A 68 -3.99 -10.60 -1.22
C GLY A 68 -4.53 -9.76 -2.38
N ALA A 69 -3.68 -9.09 -3.17
CA ALA A 69 -4.12 -8.25 -4.27
C ALA A 69 -4.90 -9.04 -5.33
N PHE A 70 -4.34 -10.17 -5.78
CA PHE A 70 -4.99 -11.03 -6.76
C PHE A 70 -6.26 -11.68 -6.19
N GLU A 71 -6.22 -12.15 -4.93
CA GLU A 71 -7.36 -12.78 -4.29
C GLU A 71 -8.55 -11.83 -4.08
N LEU A 72 -8.28 -10.54 -3.83
CA LEU A 72 -9.32 -9.52 -3.63
C LEU A 72 -9.85 -8.94 -4.95
N THR A 73 -9.02 -8.82 -5.98
CA THR A 73 -9.34 -8.01 -7.16
C THR A 73 -9.26 -8.75 -8.48
N GLY A 74 -8.70 -9.97 -8.49
CA GLY A 74 -8.39 -10.72 -9.71
C GLY A 74 -7.30 -10.10 -10.58
N LEU A 75 -6.60 -9.08 -10.09
CA LEU A 75 -5.58 -8.33 -10.83
C LEU A 75 -4.17 -8.77 -10.45
N ASP A 76 -3.33 -8.93 -11.47
CA ASP A 76 -1.90 -9.23 -11.35
C ASP A 76 -1.03 -8.04 -11.79
N ASP A 77 0.24 -8.06 -11.40
CA ASP A 77 1.23 -7.00 -11.67
C ASP A 77 1.28 -6.58 -13.14
N GLU A 78 1.23 -7.53 -14.08
CA GLU A 78 1.40 -7.25 -15.52
C GLU A 78 0.28 -6.38 -16.08
N ARG A 79 -0.91 -6.42 -15.47
CA ARG A 79 -2.10 -5.69 -15.91
C ARG A 79 -2.25 -4.30 -15.30
N VAL A 80 -1.57 -4.03 -14.18
CA VAL A 80 -1.86 -2.86 -13.33
C VAL A 80 -0.68 -1.91 -13.17
N ILE A 81 0.56 -2.40 -13.30
CA ILE A 81 1.74 -1.56 -13.12
C ILE A 81 1.71 -0.36 -14.09
N GLY A 82 2.02 0.82 -13.56
CA GLY A 82 2.05 2.10 -14.27
C GLY A 82 0.68 2.76 -14.47
N ARG A 83 -0.41 2.11 -14.04
CA ARG A 83 -1.78 2.65 -14.15
C ARG A 83 -2.23 3.26 -12.83
N GLY A 84 -3.09 4.29 -12.91
CA GLY A 84 -3.65 4.94 -11.73
C GLY A 84 -4.47 3.98 -10.88
N VAL A 85 -4.26 3.98 -9.57
CA VAL A 85 -4.91 3.06 -8.62
C VAL A 85 -6.44 3.17 -8.68
N ASP A 86 -6.98 4.39 -8.78
CA ASP A 86 -8.42 4.61 -8.89
C ASP A 86 -9.01 4.05 -10.18
N ALA A 87 -8.25 4.10 -11.28
CA ALA A 87 -8.69 3.58 -12.58
C ALA A 87 -8.72 2.05 -12.63
N VAL A 88 -7.85 1.41 -11.85
CA VAL A 88 -7.69 -0.05 -11.82
C VAL A 88 -8.59 -0.69 -10.77
N LEU A 89 -8.63 -0.11 -9.57
CA LEU A 89 -9.38 -0.63 -8.43
C LEU A 89 -10.78 -0.03 -8.31
N GLY A 90 -11.08 1.06 -9.02
CA GLY A 90 -12.39 1.71 -9.00
C GLY A 90 -12.83 2.10 -7.58
N LEU A 91 -11.90 2.65 -6.78
CA LEU A 91 -12.12 2.95 -5.37
C LEU A 91 -13.26 3.95 -5.20
N ARG A 92 -14.25 3.60 -4.39
CA ARG A 92 -15.37 4.47 -4.03
C ARG A 92 -15.45 4.62 -2.52
N PHE A 93 -15.00 5.77 -2.06
CA PHE A 93 -15.13 6.19 -0.67
C PHE A 93 -16.49 6.87 -0.43
N GLU A 94 -16.76 7.24 0.82
CA GLU A 94 -17.94 8.04 1.14
C GLU A 94 -17.95 9.38 0.38
N LYS A 95 -19.14 9.95 0.21
CA LYS A 95 -19.34 11.04 -0.75
C LYS A 95 -18.57 12.30 -0.33
N GLY A 96 -17.52 12.62 -1.10
CA GLY A 96 -16.71 13.82 -0.93
C GLY A 96 -15.32 13.58 -0.33
N ASP A 97 -15.02 12.34 0.05
CA ASP A 97 -13.72 11.97 0.57
C ASP A 97 -12.82 11.46 -0.56
N GLU A 98 -11.59 11.97 -0.60
CA GLU A 98 -10.52 11.48 -1.48
C GLU A 98 -9.28 11.14 -0.62
N PRO A 99 -9.30 10.02 0.12
CA PRO A 99 -8.22 9.67 1.05
C PRO A 99 -6.86 9.49 0.38
N VAL A 100 -6.84 8.94 -0.84
CA VAL A 100 -5.63 8.77 -1.67
C VAL A 100 -4.98 10.12 -1.96
N ALA A 101 -5.76 11.08 -2.46
CA ALA A 101 -5.28 12.43 -2.75
C ALA A 101 -4.82 13.14 -1.46
N THR A 102 -5.58 13.01 -0.37
CA THR A 102 -5.24 13.59 0.94
C THR A 102 -3.89 13.07 1.45
N VAL A 103 -3.63 11.77 1.34
CA VAL A 103 -2.37 11.16 1.79
C VAL A 103 -1.20 11.67 0.95
N LEU A 104 -1.36 11.76 -0.38
CA LEU A 104 -0.31 12.25 -1.28
C LEU A 104 -0.02 13.73 -1.11
N GLU A 105 -1.05 14.57 -0.93
CA GLU A 105 -0.90 16.02 -0.81
C GLU A 105 -0.31 16.43 0.54
N TRP A 106 -0.77 15.81 1.62
CA TRP A 106 -0.44 16.25 2.99
C TRP A 106 0.59 15.37 3.69
N GLY A 107 0.94 14.21 3.12
CA GLY A 107 1.86 13.27 3.75
C GLY A 107 1.34 12.71 5.06
N VAL A 108 0.01 12.61 5.21
CA VAL A 108 -0.66 12.06 6.41
C VAL A 108 -1.26 10.70 6.09
N ARG A 109 -1.24 9.78 7.06
CA ARG A 109 -1.94 8.50 6.91
C ARG A 109 -3.45 8.67 7.03
N SER A 110 -4.19 7.83 6.31
CA SER A 110 -5.65 7.72 6.42
C SER A 110 -6.01 6.26 6.69
N LEU A 111 -6.58 5.98 7.85
CA LEU A 111 -6.84 4.63 8.33
C LEU A 111 -8.34 4.35 8.43
N GLU A 112 -8.70 3.07 8.43
CA GLU A 112 -10.05 2.57 8.66
C GLU A 112 -11.09 3.18 7.70
N GLN A 113 -10.70 3.53 6.48
CA GLN A 113 -11.57 4.19 5.50
C GLN A 113 -12.48 3.16 4.83
N PRO A 114 -13.80 3.20 5.02
CA PRO A 114 -14.71 2.30 4.30
C PRO A 114 -14.66 2.59 2.80
N VAL A 115 -14.51 1.54 2.00
CA VAL A 115 -14.38 1.67 0.54
C VAL A 115 -15.11 0.54 -0.18
N GLU A 116 -15.72 0.85 -1.31
CA GLU A 116 -16.16 -0.14 -2.29
C GLU A 116 -15.14 -0.20 -3.44
N VAL A 117 -14.63 -1.39 -3.71
CA VAL A 117 -13.62 -1.68 -4.73
C VAL A 117 -14.35 -2.23 -5.96
N HIS A 118 -14.19 -1.55 -7.09
CA HIS A 118 -14.74 -1.95 -8.39
C HIS A 118 -13.57 -2.28 -9.32
N ALA A 119 -12.84 -3.34 -8.99
CA ALA A 119 -11.67 -3.76 -9.75
C ALA A 119 -12.05 -4.12 -11.20
N GLU A 120 -11.16 -3.81 -12.14
CA GLU A 120 -11.41 -4.04 -13.56
C GLU A 120 -11.67 -5.52 -13.88
N GLY A 121 -12.91 -5.83 -14.24
CA GLY A 121 -13.32 -7.18 -14.63
C GLY A 121 -13.77 -8.06 -13.48
N ASP A 122 -13.95 -7.51 -12.28
CA ASP A 122 -14.44 -8.22 -11.10
C ASP A 122 -15.76 -7.63 -10.56
N LEU A 123 -16.38 -8.35 -9.62
CA LEU A 123 -17.57 -7.88 -8.91
C LEU A 123 -17.19 -6.83 -7.84
N PRO A 124 -18.08 -5.86 -7.55
CA PRO A 124 -17.84 -4.92 -6.47
C PRO A 124 -17.63 -5.62 -5.12
N ALA A 125 -16.55 -5.28 -4.43
CA ALA A 125 -16.21 -5.80 -3.12
C ALA A 125 -16.18 -4.67 -2.08
N LYS A 126 -16.70 -4.91 -0.88
CA LYS A 126 -16.55 -3.97 0.23
C LYS A 126 -15.24 -4.26 0.96
N ALA A 127 -14.52 -3.20 1.32
CA ALA A 127 -13.28 -3.29 2.04
C ALA A 127 -13.11 -2.10 3.00
N VAL A 128 -12.07 -2.18 3.82
CA VAL A 128 -11.53 -1.09 4.61
C VAL A 128 -10.14 -0.77 4.05
N ALA A 129 -9.91 0.50 3.72
CA ALA A 129 -8.63 1.00 3.23
C ALA A 129 -7.83 1.64 4.36
N ASP A 130 -6.59 1.17 4.52
CA ASP A 130 -5.55 1.85 5.27
C ASP A 130 -4.50 2.37 4.28
N ILE A 131 -4.21 3.66 4.32
CA ILE A 131 -3.35 4.34 3.36
C ILE A 131 -2.21 5.03 4.10
N PHE A 132 -0.99 4.68 3.73
CA PHE A 132 0.24 5.18 4.34
C PHE A 132 1.06 5.95 3.29
N PRO A 133 1.50 7.19 3.57
CA PRO A 133 2.43 7.88 2.69
C PRO A 133 3.82 7.24 2.76
N ALA A 134 4.57 7.29 1.66
CA ALA A 134 6.00 7.04 1.71
C ALA A 134 6.71 8.25 2.36
N TYR A 135 7.67 7.98 3.25
CA TYR A 135 8.46 9.02 3.93
C TYR A 135 9.86 9.20 3.34
N ASP A 136 10.14 8.54 2.21
CA ASP A 136 11.37 8.70 1.44
C ASP A 136 11.26 9.83 0.40
N ASP A 137 12.35 10.07 -0.33
CA ASP A 137 12.43 11.13 -1.34
C ASP A 137 11.64 10.79 -2.62
N ASP A 138 11.28 9.52 -2.84
CA ASP A 138 10.53 9.07 -4.02
C ASP A 138 9.03 9.39 -3.89
N GLY A 139 8.52 9.37 -2.65
CA GLY A 139 7.13 9.63 -2.33
C GLY A 139 6.20 8.50 -2.77
N GLY A 140 4.91 8.80 -2.85
CA GLY A 140 3.88 7.79 -3.13
C GLY A 140 3.21 7.27 -1.87
N LEU A 141 2.57 6.10 -1.97
CA LEU A 141 1.80 5.53 -0.88
C LEU A 141 1.74 4.00 -0.92
N LEU A 142 1.45 3.43 0.24
CA LEU A 142 1.03 2.05 0.41
C LEU A 142 -0.47 2.04 0.74
N LEU A 143 -1.25 1.41 -0.13
CA LEU A 143 -2.68 1.14 0.05
C LEU A 143 -2.85 -0.31 0.51
N ILE A 144 -3.54 -0.49 1.62
CA ILE A 144 -3.87 -1.81 2.17
C ILE A 144 -5.39 -1.92 2.21
N LEU A 145 -5.94 -2.93 1.56
CA LEU A 145 -7.37 -3.20 1.50
C LEU A 145 -7.69 -4.46 2.28
N THR A 146 -8.46 -4.33 3.36
CA THR A 146 -8.97 -5.46 4.14
C THR A 146 -10.41 -5.75 3.72
N PRO A 147 -10.73 -6.95 3.18
CA PRO A 147 -12.09 -7.28 2.77
C PRO A 147 -13.07 -7.19 3.95
N ALA A 148 -14.22 -6.55 3.74
CA ALA A 148 -15.31 -6.54 4.71
C ALA A 148 -16.13 -7.83 4.56
N LYS A 149 -16.31 -8.56 5.66
CA LYS A 149 -17.09 -9.82 5.69
C LYS A 149 -18.59 -9.58 5.72
#